data_AF-A0A2L0GK55-F1
#
_entry.id   AF-A0A2L0GK55-F1
#
_cell.length_a   1.000
_cell.length_b   1.000
_cell.length_c   1.000
_cell.angle_alpha   90.00
_cell.angle_beta   90.00
_cell.angle_gamma   90.00
#
_symmetry.space_group_name_H-M   'P 1'
#
loop_
_entity.id
_entity.type
_entity.pdbx_description
1 polymer ?
#
loop_
_entity_poly.entity_id
_entity_poly.type
_entity_poly.pdbx_seq_one_letter_code
_entity_poly.pdbx_strand_id
1 'polypeptide(L)'
;MQRQLEVDLLPEGAMDAATAFMAFHLEAARAALADSETTALAIILPPAGHEHGDWRLALARDLAREAAPKRVNVVAGLPGDALTACLRFLSDAPGVTGHYLSCDE
;
A
#
# COMPACT_ATOMS: atom_id res chain seq x y z
N MET A 1 2.06 -14.61 -6.31
CA MET A 1 2.41 -13.39 -7.08
C MET A 1 2.15 -12.13 -6.26
N GLN A 2 2.86 -11.03 -6.58
CA GLN A 2 2.53 -9.71 -6.03
C GLN A 2 1.27 -9.17 -6.71
N ARG A 3 0.24 -8.86 -5.93
CA ARG A 3 -0.94 -8.09 -6.37
C ARG A 3 -0.73 -6.62 -6.11
N GLN A 4 -1.43 -5.79 -6.87
CA GLN A 4 -1.44 -4.35 -6.71
C GLN A 4 -2.89 -3.91 -6.47
N LEU A 5 -3.08 -2.98 -5.53
CA LEU A 5 -4.35 -2.30 -5.27
C LEU A 5 -4.11 -0.81 -5.47
N GLU A 6 -4.64 -0.26 -6.56
CA GLU A 6 -4.56 1.17 -6.86
C GLU A 6 -5.72 1.90 -6.19
N VAL A 7 -5.41 3.02 -5.53
CA VAL A 7 -6.38 3.95 -4.94
C VAL A 7 -6.18 5.28 -5.62
N ASP A 8 -7.15 5.72 -6.42
CA ASP A 8 -6.99 6.90 -7.29
C ASP A 8 -7.08 8.22 -6.51
N LEU A 9 -8.15 8.37 -5.71
CA LEU A 9 -8.47 9.62 -5.04
C LEU A 9 -8.79 9.38 -3.58
N LEU A 10 -8.21 10.21 -2.71
CA LEU A 10 -8.52 10.30 -1.30
C LEU A 10 -8.76 11.78 -0.94
N PRO A 11 -9.56 12.06 0.10
CA PRO A 11 -9.66 13.39 0.68
C PRO A 11 -8.29 14.02 0.99
N GLU A 12 -8.21 15.35 0.95
CA GLU A 12 -6.96 16.09 1.19
C GLU A 12 -6.48 15.94 2.65
N GLY A 13 -7.40 16.03 3.62
CA GLY A 13 -7.08 15.90 5.03
C GLY A 13 -6.67 14.47 5.42
N ALA A 14 -5.57 14.31 6.15
CA ALA A 14 -5.03 13.00 6.53
C ALA A 14 -6.02 12.09 7.24
N MET A 15 -6.80 12.63 8.19
CA MET A 15 -7.81 11.84 8.92
C MET A 15 -9.00 11.44 8.04
N ASP A 16 -9.42 12.34 7.14
CA ASP A 16 -10.51 12.04 6.20
C ASP A 16 -10.05 11.00 5.17
N ALA A 17 -8.80 11.09 4.70
CA ALA A 17 -8.17 10.12 3.82
C ALA A 17 -8.04 8.74 4.47
N ALA A 18 -7.56 8.68 5.72
CA ALA A 18 -7.48 7.44 6.48
C ALA A 18 -8.86 6.82 6.66
N THR A 19 -9.86 7.62 7.03
CA THR A 19 -11.25 7.17 7.19
C THR A 19 -11.82 6.63 5.88
N ALA A 20 -11.61 7.34 4.77
CA ALA A 20 -12.04 6.90 3.44
C ALA A 20 -11.36 5.60 3.03
N PHE A 21 -10.04 5.46 3.26
CA PHE A 21 -9.33 4.21 3.00
C PHE A 21 -9.94 3.05 3.79
N MET A 22 -10.13 3.22 5.09
CA MET A 22 -10.67 2.17 5.96
C MET A 22 -12.11 1.79 5.57
N ALA A 23 -12.94 2.78 5.20
CA ALA A 23 -14.34 2.57 4.86
C ALA A 23 -14.52 1.91 3.48
N PHE A 24 -13.69 2.26 2.50
CA PHE A 24 -13.95 1.91 1.09
C PHE A 24 -12.93 0.97 0.45
N HIS A 25 -11.72 0.85 1.01
CA HIS A 25 -10.62 0.12 0.38
C HIS A 25 -10.05 -1.02 1.23
N LEU A 26 -10.22 -0.98 2.57
CA LEU A 26 -9.66 -2.00 3.46
C LEU A 26 -10.14 -3.42 3.12
N GLU A 27 -11.44 -3.59 2.86
CA GLU A 27 -11.99 -4.89 2.49
C GLU A 27 -11.48 -5.40 1.14
N ALA A 28 -11.22 -4.50 0.18
CA ALA A 28 -10.59 -4.88 -1.08
C ALA A 28 -9.14 -5.36 -0.89
N ALA A 29 -8.39 -4.72 0.01
CA ALA A 29 -7.05 -5.16 0.38
C ALA A 29 -7.08 -6.55 1.06
N ARG A 30 -7.99 -6.76 2.01
CA ARG A 30 -8.21 -8.06 2.67
C ARG A 30 -8.61 -9.15 1.68
N ALA A 31 -9.53 -8.85 0.75
CA ALA A 31 -9.95 -9.78 -0.29
C ALA A 31 -8.80 -10.16 -1.23
N ALA A 32 -7.98 -9.19 -1.66
CA ALA A 32 -6.79 -9.47 -2.46
C ALA A 32 -5.78 -10.35 -1.71
N LEU A 33 -5.66 -10.17 -0.39
CA LEU A 33 -4.82 -11.00 0.48
C LEU A 33 -5.42 -12.37 0.79
N ALA A 34 -6.72 -12.56 0.66
CA ALA A 34 -7.36 -13.88 0.86
C ALA A 34 -7.11 -14.83 -0.32
N ASP A 35 -6.90 -14.30 -1.53
CA ASP A 35 -6.57 -15.08 -2.73
C ASP A 35 -5.30 -15.94 -2.52
N SER A 36 -5.40 -17.25 -2.81
CA SER A 36 -4.31 -18.22 -2.63
C SER A 36 -3.10 -17.93 -3.50
N GLU A 37 -3.30 -17.31 -4.67
CA GLU A 37 -2.22 -16.95 -5.59
C GLU A 37 -1.47 -15.70 -5.12
N THR A 38 -2.06 -14.91 -4.20
CA THR A 38 -1.42 -13.72 -3.65
C THR A 38 -0.36 -14.10 -2.61
N THR A 39 0.88 -13.70 -2.87
CA THR A 39 2.02 -13.85 -1.94
C THR A 39 2.50 -12.51 -1.39
N ALA A 40 2.15 -11.40 -2.06
CA ALA A 40 2.43 -10.04 -1.63
C ALA A 40 1.36 -9.08 -2.16
N LEU A 41 1.09 -7.98 -1.46
CA LEU A 41 0.24 -6.89 -1.88
C LEU A 41 1.01 -5.56 -1.79
N ALA A 42 1.00 -4.81 -2.88
CA ALA A 42 1.39 -3.39 -2.89
C ALA A 42 0.13 -2.55 -3.01
N ILE A 43 -0.13 -1.70 -2.01
CA ILE A 43 -1.22 -0.72 -2.03
C ILE A 43 -0.64 0.60 -2.54
N ILE A 44 -1.15 1.11 -3.65
CA ILE A 44 -0.66 2.31 -4.30
C ILE A 44 -1.63 3.44 -3.96
N LEU A 45 -1.12 4.47 -3.28
CA LEU A 45 -1.86 5.65 -2.85
C LEU A 45 -1.42 6.88 -3.65
N PRO A 46 -2.28 7.91 -3.80
CA PRO A 46 -1.84 9.15 -4.40
C PRO A 46 -0.77 9.82 -3.52
N PRO A 47 0.16 10.59 -4.12
CA PRO A 47 1.06 11.45 -3.37
C PRO A 47 0.28 12.34 -2.41
N ALA A 48 0.83 12.57 -1.22
CA ALA A 48 0.24 13.46 -0.23
C ALA A 48 1.32 14.08 0.65
N GLY A 49 0.96 15.10 1.41
CA GLY A 49 1.86 15.76 2.34
C GLY A 49 2.35 14.84 3.46
N HIS A 50 3.36 15.31 4.17
CA HIS A 50 4.01 14.58 5.26
C HIS A 50 3.05 14.13 6.36
N GLU A 51 1.98 14.89 6.60
CA GLU A 51 0.92 14.60 7.59
C GLU A 51 0.18 13.28 7.35
N HIS A 52 0.30 12.68 6.15
CA HIS A 52 -0.28 11.36 5.87
C HIS A 52 0.61 10.19 6.27
N GLY A 53 1.87 10.43 6.65
CA GLY A 53 2.87 9.38 6.84
C GLY A 53 2.49 8.34 7.90
N ASP A 54 1.99 8.80 9.06
CA ASP A 54 1.75 7.93 10.21
C ASP A 54 0.65 6.91 9.94
N TRP A 55 -0.50 7.33 9.39
CA TRP A 55 -1.61 6.42 9.14
C TRP A 55 -1.29 5.44 8.01
N ARG A 56 -0.55 5.89 6.97
CA ARG A 56 -0.12 5.03 5.84
C ARG A 56 0.87 3.96 6.32
N LEU A 57 1.80 4.33 7.20
CA LEU A 57 2.73 3.37 7.80
C LEU A 57 2.05 2.42 8.78
N ALA A 58 1.11 2.90 9.60
CA ALA A 58 0.32 2.06 10.48
C ALA A 58 -0.48 1.03 9.68
N LEU A 59 -1.16 1.46 8.62
CA LEU A 59 -1.89 0.60 7.69
C LEU A 59 -0.98 -0.50 7.12
N ALA A 60 0.20 -0.15 6.61
CA ALA A 60 1.16 -1.11 6.06
C ALA A 60 1.56 -2.17 7.11
N ARG A 61 1.94 -1.72 8.31
CA ARG A 61 2.40 -2.59 9.41
C ARG A 61 1.32 -3.53 9.90
N ASP A 62 0.10 -3.03 10.06
CA ASP A 62 -1.00 -3.81 10.62
C ASP A 62 -1.51 -4.83 9.63
N LEU A 63 -1.69 -4.47 8.35
CA LEU A 63 -2.02 -5.44 7.31
C LEU A 63 -0.92 -6.48 7.10
N ALA A 64 0.36 -6.09 7.16
CA ALA A 64 1.47 -7.05 7.05
C ALA A 64 1.47 -8.07 8.20
N ARG A 65 1.15 -7.63 9.42
CA ARG A 65 1.05 -8.53 10.59
C ARG A 65 -0.16 -9.44 10.48
N GLU A 66 -1.30 -8.89 10.07
CA GLU A 66 -2.53 -9.63 9.92
C GLU A 66 -2.42 -10.71 8.83
N ALA A 67 -1.80 -10.38 7.70
CA ALA A 67 -1.74 -11.25 6.53
C ALA A 67 -0.55 -12.21 6.52
N ALA A 68 0.26 -12.24 7.59
CA ALA A 68 1.44 -13.10 7.66
C ALA A 68 1.07 -14.57 7.35
N PRO A 69 1.84 -15.27 6.49
CA PRO A 69 3.16 -14.90 5.96
C PRO A 69 3.16 -14.08 4.65
N LYS A 70 2.01 -13.61 4.15
CA LYS A 70 1.93 -12.75 2.96
C LYS A 70 2.49 -11.36 3.28
N ARG A 71 3.11 -10.72 2.30
CA ARG A 71 3.72 -9.38 2.47
C ARG A 71 2.74 -8.29 2.09
N VAL A 72 2.77 -7.17 2.80
CA VAL A 72 1.98 -5.97 2.47
C VAL A 72 2.87 -4.75 2.58
N ASN A 73 2.88 -3.91 1.56
CA ASN A 73 3.55 -2.61 1.61
C ASN A 73 2.64 -1.55 0.99
N VAL A 74 2.82 -0.30 1.41
CA VAL A 74 2.13 0.86 0.86
C VAL A 74 3.15 1.70 0.09
N VAL A 75 2.78 2.14 -1.11
CA VAL A 75 3.58 3.02 -1.96
C VAL A 75 2.77 4.25 -2.30
N ALA A 76 3.33 5.44 -2.13
CA ALA A 76 2.77 6.68 -2.65
C ALA A 76 3.55 7.11 -3.88
N GLY A 77 2.87 7.46 -4.97
CA GLY A 77 3.56 7.90 -6.19
C GLY A 77 2.60 8.08 -7.35
N LEU A 78 3.05 8.80 -8.38
CA LEU A 78 2.34 8.92 -9.65
C LEU A 78 2.73 7.76 -10.58
N PRO A 79 1.89 7.41 -11.58
CA PRO A 79 2.27 6.51 -12.64
C PRO A 79 3.55 6.99 -13.35
N GLY A 80 4.59 6.15 -13.36
CA GLY A 80 5.87 6.49 -13.95
C GLY A 80 6.98 5.50 -13.61
N ASP A 81 8.21 5.85 -14.00
CA ASP A 81 9.39 4.99 -13.84
C ASP A 81 9.73 4.75 -12.37
N ALA A 82 9.61 5.77 -11.52
CA ALA A 82 9.88 5.66 -10.09
C ALA A 82 8.95 4.65 -9.39
N LEU A 83 7.64 4.78 -9.63
CA LEU A 83 6.64 3.84 -9.11
C LEU A 83 6.87 2.43 -9.66
N THR A 84 7.12 2.30 -10.96
CA THR A 84 7.38 1.00 -11.60
C THR A 84 8.63 0.33 -11.01
N ALA A 85 9.71 1.07 -10.81
CA ALA A 85 10.94 0.56 -10.21
C ALA A 85 10.73 0.13 -8.75
N CYS A 86 9.97 0.90 -7.97
CA CYS A 86 9.60 0.57 -6.60
C CYS A 86 8.77 -0.72 -6.51
N LEU A 87 7.74 -0.85 -7.34
CA LEU A 87 6.88 -2.04 -7.39
C LEU A 87 7.66 -3.29 -7.80
N ARG A 88 8.58 -3.17 -8.75
CA ARG A 88 9.50 -4.25 -9.15
C ARG A 88 10.41 -4.65 -8.00
N PHE A 89 11.03 -3.67 -7.32
CA PHE A 89 11.85 -3.93 -6.14
C PHE A 89 11.07 -4.70 -5.06
N LEU A 90 9.84 -4.29 -4.75
CA LEU A 90 9.02 -4.97 -3.75
C LEU A 90 8.64 -6.39 -4.17
N SER A 91 8.45 -6.63 -5.47
CA SER A 91 8.18 -7.98 -6.00
C SER A 91 9.38 -8.90 -5.79
N ASP A 92 10.58 -8.39 -6.04
CA ASP A 92 11.85 -9.13 -6.00
C ASP A 92 12.44 -9.25 -4.58
N ALA A 93 11.89 -8.55 -3.59
CA ALA A 93 12.40 -8.50 -2.22
C ALA A 93 11.53 -9.29 -1.22
N PRO A 94 11.71 -10.63 -1.07
CA PRO A 94 10.86 -11.47 -0.22
C PRO A 94 10.95 -11.18 1.29
N GLY A 95 11.90 -10.35 1.73
CA GLY A 95 12.03 -9.92 3.14
C GLY A 95 11.35 -8.59 3.46
N VAL A 96 10.82 -7.86 2.47
CA VAL A 96 10.31 -6.51 2.66
C VAL A 96 8.79 -6.52 2.83
N THR A 97 8.31 -6.16 4.02
CA THR A 97 6.89 -6.06 4.37
C THR A 97 6.67 -5.04 5.49
N GLY A 98 5.48 -4.44 5.54
CA GLY A 98 5.11 -3.46 6.56
C GLY A 98 5.73 -2.07 6.34
N HIS A 99 6.16 -1.74 5.13
CA HIS A 99 6.76 -0.46 4.80
C HIS A 99 5.78 0.48 4.09
N TYR A 100 5.98 1.78 4.34
CA TYR A 100 5.46 2.87 3.54
C TYR A 100 6.62 3.52 2.77
N LEU A 101 6.48 3.66 1.45
CA LEU A 101 7.49 4.23 0.55
C LEU A 101 6.87 5.39 -0.24
N SER A 102 7.55 6.53 -0.30
CA SER A 102 7.22 7.61 -1.23
C SER A 102 8.11 7.51 -2.46
N CYS A 103 7.51 7.48 -3.64
CA CYS A 103 8.18 7.65 -4.91
C CYS A 103 8.07 9.12 -5.29
N ASP A 104 9.16 9.84 -5.07
CA ASP A 104 9.34 11.18 -5.59
C ASP A 104 9.81 11.06 -7.05
N GLU A 105 9.40 11.99 -7.92
CA GLU A 105 9.97 12.12 -9.28
C GLU A 105 11.33 12.82 -9.23
#